data_AF-R8W8S2-F1
#
_entry.id   AF-R8W8S2-F1
#
_cell.length_a   1.000
_cell.length_b   1.000
_cell.length_c   1.000
_cell.angle_alpha   90.00
_cell.angle_beta   90.00
_cell.angle_gamma   90.00
#
_symmetry.space_group_name_H-M   'P 1'
#
loop_
_entity.id
_entity.type
_entity.pdbx_description
1 polymer ?
#
loop_
_entity_poly.entity_id
_entity_poly.type
_entity_poly.pdbx_seq_one_letter_code
_entity_poly.pdbx_strand_id
1 'polypeptide(L)'
;MNDCIKAEMEYREWRECPLWYCVKTLLRADGKMESEIVSDEKTKIPIAIQSLEKPQDGVFEDASGTTYYTYHQGYEAAAKQVAAASI
;
A
#
# COMPACT_ATOMS: atom_id res chain seq x y z
N MET A 1 18.11 27.00 -21.18
CA MET A 1 18.79 26.70 -19.90
C MET A 1 17.81 26.48 -18.74
N ASN A 2 16.56 26.94 -18.82
CA ASN A 2 15.51 26.70 -17.80
C ASN A 2 14.92 25.27 -17.80
N ASP A 3 14.96 24.55 -18.92
CA ASP A 3 14.40 23.18 -19.01
C ASP A 3 15.11 22.17 -18.11
N CYS A 4 16.44 22.27 -18.01
CA CYS A 4 17.24 21.35 -17.20
C CYS A 4 16.96 21.52 -15.70
N ILE A 5 16.80 22.78 -15.25
CA ILE A 5 16.47 23.07 -13.84
C ILE A 5 15.07 22.60 -13.50
N LYS A 6 14.11 22.76 -14.43
CA LYS A 6 12.72 22.34 -14.21
C LYS A 6 12.63 20.81 -14.10
N ALA A 7 13.28 20.07 -15.01
CA ALA A 7 13.33 18.62 -14.96
C ALA A 7 13.98 18.09 -13.67
N GLU A 8 15.06 18.71 -13.20
CA GLU A 8 15.71 18.33 -11.94
C GLU A 8 14.82 18.60 -10.72
N MET A 9 14.04 19.68 -10.73
CA MET A 9 13.05 19.97 -9.68
C MET A 9 11.92 18.93 -9.68
N GLU A 10 11.35 18.64 -10.85
CA GLU A 10 10.28 17.64 -11.00
C GLU A 10 10.74 16.23 -10.57
N TYR A 11 11.98 15.86 -10.92
CA TYR A 11 12.59 14.59 -10.49
C TYR A 11 12.78 14.52 -8.99
N ARG A 12 13.19 15.63 -8.37
CA ARG A 12 13.40 15.73 -6.94
C ARG A 12 12.07 15.65 -6.18
N GLU A 13 11.05 16.36 -6.64
CA GLU A 13 9.69 16.31 -6.09
C GLU A 13 9.13 14.89 -6.16
N TRP A 14 9.28 14.22 -7.30
CA TRP A 14 8.89 12.81 -7.45
C TRP A 14 9.66 11.88 -6.50
N ARG A 15 10.98 12.08 -6.35
CA ARG A 15 11.83 11.26 -5.48
C ARG A 15 11.49 11.44 -4.00
N GLU A 16 11.06 12.63 -3.59
CA GLU A 16 10.68 12.95 -2.22
C GLU A 16 9.22 12.57 -1.90
N CYS A 17 8.42 12.14 -2.89
CA CYS A 17 7.06 11.66 -2.66
C CYS A 17 7.03 10.43 -1.74
N PRO A 18 6.06 10.36 -0.82
CA PRO A 18 5.90 9.21 0.06
C PRO A 18 5.57 7.94 -0.71
N LEU A 19 6.04 6.82 -0.17
CA LEU A 19 5.72 5.48 -0.64
C LEU A 19 4.53 4.94 0.14
N TRP A 20 3.47 4.60 -0.57
CA TRP A 20 2.24 4.05 -0.01
C TRP A 20 2.19 2.54 -0.24
N TYR A 21 2.20 1.77 0.85
CA TYR A 21 2.07 0.32 0.82
C TYR A 21 0.63 -0.07 1.06
N CYS A 22 0.12 -0.99 0.25
CA CYS A 22 -1.22 -1.52 0.41
C CYS A 22 -1.19 -2.73 1.34
N VAL A 23 -2.05 -2.72 2.36
CA VAL A 23 -2.35 -3.87 3.21
C VAL A 23 -3.70 -4.42 2.80
N LYS A 24 -3.72 -5.70 2.45
CA LYS A 24 -4.93 -6.46 2.16
C LYS A 24 -5.32 -7.23 3.42
N THR A 25 -6.49 -6.94 3.96
CA THR A 25 -7.08 -7.64 5.12
C THR A 25 -8.33 -8.37 4.66
N LEU A 26 -8.32 -9.69 4.71
CA LEU A 26 -9.47 -10.55 4.45
C LEU A 26 -10.15 -10.91 5.76
N LEU A 27 -11.39 -10.47 5.94
CA LEU A 27 -12.30 -10.97 6.97
C LEU A 27 -13.13 -12.10 6.36
N ARG A 28 -12.79 -13.35 6.68
CA ARG A 28 -13.52 -14.52 6.21
C ARG A 28 -14.88 -14.64 6.88
N ALA A 29 -15.82 -15.31 6.22
CA ALA A 29 -17.14 -15.62 6.78
C ALA A 29 -17.09 -16.44 8.09
N ASP A 30 -16.01 -17.20 8.31
CA ASP A 30 -15.74 -17.96 9.55
C ASP A 30 -15.29 -17.06 10.73
N GLY A 31 -15.16 -15.74 10.51
CA GLY A 31 -14.73 -14.76 11.52
C GLY A 31 -13.20 -14.63 11.65
N LYS A 32 -12.42 -15.38 10.87
CA LYS A 32 -10.96 -15.26 10.81
C LYS A 32 -10.54 -14.04 10.01
N MET A 33 -9.55 -13.31 10.52
CA MET A 33 -8.89 -12.21 9.83
C MET A 33 -7.50 -12.64 9.37
N GLU A 34 -7.19 -12.37 8.10
CA GLU A 34 -5.85 -12.55 7.54
C GLU A 34 -5.42 -11.23 6.90
N SER A 35 -4.26 -10.71 7.31
CA SER A 35 -3.70 -9.49 6.74
C SER A 35 -2.36 -9.77 6.10
N GLU A 36 -2.14 -9.21 4.91
CA GLU A 36 -0.87 -9.29 4.20
C GLU A 36 -0.55 -7.95 3.52
N ILE A 37 0.73 -7.64 3.37
CA ILE A 37 1.16 -6.52 2.54
C ILE A 37 1.12 -6.99 1.09
N VAL A 38 0.42 -6.25 0.23
CA VAL A 38 0.32 -6.57 -1.19
C VAL A 38 1.72 -6.57 -1.80
N SER A 39 2.07 -7.70 -2.41
CA SER A 39 3.37 -7.92 -3.05
C SER A 39 3.18 -8.45 -4.47
N ASP A 40 4.18 -8.23 -5.31
CA ASP A 40 4.17 -8.73 -6.69
C ASP A 40 4.24 -10.25 -6.69
N GLU A 41 3.39 -10.89 -7.50
CA GLU A 41 3.24 -12.35 -7.48
C GLU A 41 4.52 -13.09 -7.90
N LYS A 42 5.33 -12.48 -8.78
CA LYS A 42 6.54 -13.09 -9.36
C LYS A 42 7.77 -12.87 -8.49
N THR A 43 7.97 -11.66 -8.00
CA THR A 43 9.17 -11.23 -7.26
C THR A 43 8.99 -11.33 -5.76
N LYS A 44 7.75 -11.41 -5.26
CA LYS A 44 7.39 -11.36 -3.84
C LYS A 44 7.85 -10.08 -3.13
N ILE A 45 8.16 -9.04 -3.91
CA ILE A 45 8.56 -7.74 -3.39
C ILE A 45 7.28 -6.93 -3.11
N PRO A 46 7.15 -6.30 -1.93
CA PRO A 46 6.03 -5.43 -1.61
C PRO A 46 5.87 -4.31 -2.64
N ILE A 47 4.65 -4.12 -3.14
CA ILE A 47 4.35 -3.06 -4.10
C ILE A 47 4.04 -1.78 -3.32
N ALA A 48 4.69 -0.69 -3.71
CA ALA A 48 4.40 0.65 -3.20
C ALA A 48 4.02 1.60 -4.33
N ILE A 49 3.07 2.47 -4.04
CA ILE A 49 2.66 3.57 -4.91
C ILE A 49 3.40 4.82 -4.44
N GLN A 50 4.21 5.41 -5.31
CA GLN A 50 4.83 6.70 -5.02
C GLN A 50 3.86 7.81 -5.43
N SER A 51 3.32 8.53 -4.46
CA SER A 51 2.35 9.60 -4.68
C SER A 51 2.38 10.57 -3.52
N LEU A 52 2.19 11.87 -3.81
CA LEU A 52 2.06 12.89 -2.76
C LEU A 52 0.79 12.67 -1.94
N GLU A 53 -0.28 12.25 -2.61
CA GLU A 53 -1.59 12.02 -2.02
C GLU A 53 -1.78 10.55 -1.63
N LYS A 54 -2.46 10.32 -0.51
CA LYS A 54 -2.84 8.99 -0.07
C LYS A 54 -3.79 8.36 -1.11
N PRO A 55 -3.49 7.17 -1.64
CA PRO A 55 -4.44 6.43 -2.46
C PRO A 55 -5.71 6.08 -1.68
N GLN A 56 -6.86 6.10 -2.35
CA GLN A 56 -8.13 5.78 -1.72
C GLN A 56 -8.17 4.32 -1.25
N ASP A 57 -8.61 4.11 0.00
CA ASP A 57 -8.83 2.78 0.55
C ASP A 57 -10.01 2.10 -0.17
N GLY A 58 -9.92 0.78 -0.34
CA GLY A 58 -10.91 -0.02 -1.06
C GLY A 58 -11.55 -1.08 -0.17
N VAL A 59 -12.79 -1.43 -0.46
CA VAL A 59 -13.45 -2.61 0.12
C VAL A 59 -14.03 -3.44 -1.01
N PHE A 60 -13.86 -4.75 -0.91
CA PHE A 60 -14.35 -5.72 -1.88
C PHE A 60 -14.98 -6.89 -1.13
N GLU A 61 -16.24 -7.17 -1.42
CA GLU A 61 -17.02 -8.22 -0.75
C GLU A 61 -17.31 -9.34 -1.74
N ASP A 62 -16.98 -10.57 -1.35
CA ASP A 62 -17.25 -11.78 -2.13
C ASP A 62 -17.82 -12.90 -1.24
N ALA A 63 -18.14 -14.05 -1.84
CA ALA A 63 -18.71 -15.20 -1.13
C ALA A 63 -17.79 -15.77 -0.03
N SER A 64 -16.49 -15.50 -0.11
CA SER A 64 -15.47 -15.93 0.86
C SER A 64 -15.37 -15.00 2.08
N GLY A 65 -15.79 -13.74 1.94
CA GLY A 65 -15.70 -12.73 2.98
C GLY A 65 -15.54 -11.30 2.46
N THR A 66 -15.10 -10.40 3.34
CA THR A 66 -14.86 -8.99 3.02
C THR A 66 -13.36 -8.71 3.00
N THR A 67 -12.84 -8.27 1.87
CA THR A 67 -11.46 -7.83 1.69
C THR A 67 -11.37 -6.31 1.80
N TYR A 68 -10.56 -5.83 2.72
CA TYR A 68 -10.22 -4.42 2.90
C TYR A 68 -8.82 -4.15 2.36
N TYR A 69 -8.68 -3.11 1.54
CA TYR A 69 -7.40 -2.61 1.03
C TYR A 69 -7.12 -1.26 1.66
N THR A 70 -6.12 -1.20 2.53
CA THR A 70 -5.77 0.02 3.28
C THR A 70 -4.37 0.47 2.92
N TYR A 71 -4.20 1.77 2.62
CA TYR A 71 -2.90 2.33 2.25
C TYR A 71 -2.21 2.99 3.44
N HIS A 72 -0.95 2.63 3.64
CA HIS A 72 -0.11 3.15 4.72
C HIS A 72 1.15 3.80 4.16
N GLN A 73 1.52 4.94 4.73
CA GLN A 73 2.75 5.64 4.37
C GLN A 73 3.95 4.90 4.99
N GLY A 74 4.79 4.32 4.13
CA GLY A 74 5.97 3.56 4.51
C GLY A 74 5.71 2.11 4.91
N TYR A 75 6.72 1.27 4.71
CA TYR A 75 6.63 -0.18 4.94
C TYR A 75 6.39 -0.52 6.41
N GLU A 76 7.04 0.19 7.34
CA GLU A 76 6.91 -0.06 8.79
C GLU A 76 5.47 0.12 9.28
N ALA A 77 4.75 1.12 8.76
CA ALA A 77 3.35 1.35 9.11
C ALA A 77 2.45 0.21 8.61
N ALA A 78 2.67 -0.25 7.37
CA ALA A 78 1.97 -1.39 6.81
C ALA A 78 2.25 -2.69 7.60
N ALA A 79 3.52 -2.95 7.93
CA ALA A 79 3.93 -4.12 8.70
C ALA A 79 3.33 -4.15 10.11
N LYS A 80 3.21 -2.99 10.78
CA LYS A 80 2.53 -2.88 12.08
C LYS A 80 1.07 -3.30 12.01
N GLN A 81 0.36 -2.93 10.93
CA GLN A 81 -1.04 -3.34 10.77
C GLN A 81 -1.18 -4.85 10.56
N VAL A 82 -0.31 -5.44 9.73
CA VAL A 82 -0.30 -6.90 9.52
C VAL A 82 0.00 -7.65 10.83
N ALA A 83 0.97 -7.17 11.62
CA ALA A 83 1.28 -7.75 12.92
C ALA A 83 0.11 -7.62 13.92
N ALA A 84 -0.62 -6.50 13.93
CA ALA A 84 -1.75 -6.29 14.82
C ALA A 84 -2.95 -7.19 14.50
N ALA A 85 -3.14 -7.55 13.23
CA ALA A 85 -4.23 -8.42 12.77
C ALA A 85 -3.96 -9.92 12.98
N SER A 86 -2.75 -10.30 13.40
CA SER A 86 -2.33 -11.70 13.60
C SER A 86 -2.53 -12.20 15.04
N ILE A 87 -3.44 -11.61 15.82
CA ILE A 87 -3.70 -11.93 17.24
C ILE A 87 -4.94 -12.80 17.43
#